data_AF-A0A357EY11-F1
#
_entry.id   AF-A0A357EY11-F1
#
_cell.length_a   1.000
_cell.length_b   1.000
_cell.length_c   1.000
_cell.angle_alpha   90.00
_cell.angle_beta   90.00
_cell.angle_gamma   90.00
#
_symmetry.space_group_name_H-M   'P 1'
#
loop_
_entity.id
_entity.type
_entity.pdbx_description
1 polymer ?
#
loop_
_entity_poly.entity_id
_entity_poly.type
_entity_poly.pdbx_seq_one_letter_code
_entity_poly.pdbx_strand_id
1 'polypeptide(L)'
;MIHDFQAGDFLVFQIESGFGLLRVLKVEFDDPEYVWHILLYRDLFPDIDSIEESLSNPGGLTIEIPHIALTNRAFESTQLSKFGNLPLNNDEIAVLEQIGNSDEFEILDRSIRLILGIR
;
A
#
# COMPACT_ATOMS: atom_id res chain seq x y z
N MET A 1 6.48 2.81 -17.07
CA MET A 1 7.46 3.60 -16.28
C MET A 1 7.56 2.93 -14.93
N ILE A 2 8.73 2.84 -14.31
CA ILE A 2 8.86 2.24 -12.96
C ILE A 2 8.41 3.28 -11.94
N HIS A 3 7.51 2.91 -11.04
CA HIS A 3 7.11 3.79 -9.93
C HIS A 3 8.28 4.01 -8.96
N ASP A 4 8.48 5.23 -8.46
CA ASP A 4 9.55 5.59 -7.52
C ASP A 4 9.15 5.42 -6.04
N PHE A 5 8.15 4.56 -5.79
CA PHE A 5 7.65 4.31 -4.45
C PHE A 5 8.71 3.59 -3.60
N GLN A 6 8.83 4.01 -2.34
CA GLN A 6 9.79 3.48 -1.39
C GLN A 6 9.12 3.07 -0.08
N ALA A 7 9.81 2.27 0.74
CA ALA A 7 9.33 1.90 2.06
C ALA A 7 8.97 3.14 2.90
N GLY A 8 7.86 3.06 3.60
CA GLY A 8 7.30 4.17 4.36
C GLY A 8 6.52 5.18 3.53
N ASP A 9 6.28 4.95 2.23
CA ASP A 9 5.35 5.78 1.47
C ASP A 9 3.90 5.45 1.81
N PHE A 10 3.08 6.49 1.94
CA PHE A 10 1.63 6.41 1.84
C PHE A 10 1.21 6.67 0.40
N LEU A 11 0.41 5.76 -0.16
CA LEU A 11 -0.17 5.93 -1.49
C LEU A 11 -1.69 6.06 -1.34
N VAL A 12 -2.27 6.96 -2.12
CA VAL A 12 -3.71 7.21 -2.14
C VAL A 12 -4.28 6.86 -3.50
N PHE A 13 -5.47 6.28 -3.51
CA PHE A 13 -6.25 6.03 -4.73
C PHE A 13 -7.68 6.51 -4.52
N GLN A 14 -8.25 7.09 -5.56
CA GLN A 14 -9.65 7.51 -5.54
C GLN A 14 -10.57 6.29 -5.68
N ILE A 15 -11.70 6.27 -4.99
CA ILE A 15 -12.83 5.36 -5.20
C ILE A 15 -14.09 6.19 -5.46
N GLU A 16 -15.23 5.56 -5.78
CA GLU A 16 -16.46 6.29 -6.12
C GLU A 16 -16.89 7.31 -5.07
N SER A 17 -16.65 7.03 -3.78
CA SER A 17 -17.13 7.83 -2.65
C SER A 17 -16.03 8.48 -1.81
N GLY A 18 -14.77 8.51 -2.27
CA GLY A 18 -13.66 9.07 -1.49
C GLY A 18 -12.29 8.53 -1.90
N PHE A 19 -11.40 8.35 -0.92
CA PHE A 19 -10.03 7.91 -1.10
C PHE A 19 -9.70 6.73 -0.19
N GLY A 20 -9.02 5.74 -0.74
CA GLY A 20 -8.40 4.65 0.02
C GLY A 20 -6.92 4.91 0.23
N LEU A 21 -6.36 4.27 1.27
CA LEU A 21 -4.99 4.46 1.71
C LEU A 21 -4.20 3.14 1.68
N LEU A 22 -3.01 3.19 1.08
CA LEU A 22 -2.05 2.10 1.03
C LEU A 22 -0.74 2.51 1.69
N ARG A 23 -0.01 1.51 2.15
CA ARG A 23 1.28 1.65 2.79
C ARG A 23 2.33 0.80 2.08
N VAL A 24 3.43 1.41 1.65
CA VAL A 24 4.57 0.67 1.11
C VAL A 24 5.44 0.19 2.28
N LEU A 25 5.49 -1.12 2.48
CA LEU A 25 6.27 -1.74 3.54
C LEU A 25 7.73 -1.96 3.10
N LYS A 26 7.92 -2.53 1.92
CA LYS A 26 9.23 -2.87 1.36
C LYS A 26 9.18 -2.82 -0.16
N VAL A 27 10.34 -2.60 -0.77
CA VAL A 27 10.54 -2.76 -2.21
C VAL A 27 11.66 -3.77 -2.39
N GLU A 28 11.39 -4.77 -3.20
CA GLU A 28 12.33 -5.80 -3.60
C GLU A 28 12.57 -5.73 -5.10
N PHE A 29 13.75 -6.16 -5.52
CA PHE A 29 14.06 -6.39 -6.92
C PHE A 29 14.24 -7.89 -7.10
N ASP A 30 13.30 -8.52 -7.79
CA ASP A 30 13.33 -9.93 -8.14
C ASP A 30 13.50 -10.00 -9.67
N ASP A 31 14.76 -10.06 -10.10
CA ASP A 31 15.21 -9.89 -11.49
C ASP A 31 14.31 -10.68 -12.47
N PRO A 32 13.64 -10.01 -13.44
CA PRO A 32 13.88 -8.64 -13.93
C PRO A 32 12.91 -7.55 -13.45
N GLU A 33 12.11 -7.78 -12.41
CA GLU A 33 11.04 -6.86 -12.02
C GLU A 33 11.15 -6.36 -10.55
N TYR A 34 10.60 -5.17 -10.31
CA TYR A 34 10.41 -4.65 -8.96
C TYR A 34 9.12 -5.18 -8.36
N VAL A 35 9.18 -5.56 -7.08
CA VAL A 35 8.04 -6.01 -6.29
C VAL A 35 7.87 -5.07 -5.10
N TRP A 36 6.67 -4.53 -4.95
CA TRP A 36 6.30 -3.69 -3.82
C TRP A 36 5.44 -4.49 -2.86
N HIS A 37 5.86 -4.53 -1.60
CA HIS A 37 5.11 -5.13 -0.52
C HIS A 37 4.24 -4.04 0.09
N ILE A 38 2.94 -4.19 -0.08
CA ILE A 38 1.93 -3.19 0.25
C ILE A 38 1.05 -3.71 1.39
N LEU A 39 0.67 -2.80 2.27
CA LEU A 39 -0.41 -2.97 3.23
C LEU A 39 -1.58 -2.06 2.85
N LEU A 40 -2.81 -2.52 3.09
CA LEU A 40 -4.03 -1.76 2.88
C LEU A 40 -4.68 -1.42 4.21
N TYR A 41 -5.10 -0.16 4.37
CA TYR A 41 -5.99 0.24 5.45
C TYR A 41 -7.46 0.13 5.03
N ARG A 42 -8.32 -0.23 5.99
CA ARG A 42 -9.78 -0.28 5.83
C ARG A 42 -10.39 1.12 5.69
N ASP A 43 -9.73 2.10 6.29
CA ASP A 43 -10.21 3.47 6.41
C ASP A 43 -10.39 4.12 5.04
N LEU A 44 -11.53 4.79 4.87
CA LEU A 44 -11.89 5.56 3.68
C LEU A 44 -12.06 7.02 4.06
N PHE A 45 -11.52 7.89 3.22
CA PHE A 45 -11.46 9.32 3.50
C PHE A 45 -12.29 10.10 2.47
N PRO A 46 -13.08 11.10 2.88
CA PRO A 46 -13.87 11.90 1.96
C PRO A 46 -13.00 12.83 1.09
N ASP A 47 -11.85 13.26 1.62
CA ASP A 47 -10.91 14.17 1.00
C ASP A 47 -9.48 13.91 1.51
N ILE A 48 -8.53 14.63 0.90
CA ILE A 48 -7.10 14.52 1.19
C ILE A 48 -6.75 15.11 2.58
N ASP A 49 -7.43 16.16 3.00
CA ASP A 49 -7.19 16.82 4.29
C ASP A 49 -7.50 15.86 5.45
N SER A 50 -8.56 15.06 5.32
CA SER A 50 -8.93 14.00 6.27
C SER A 50 -7.85 12.92 6.42
N ILE A 51 -7.09 12.63 5.34
CA ILE A 51 -5.96 11.70 5.39
C ILE A 51 -4.81 12.31 6.21
N GLU A 52 -4.50 13.59 5.97
CA GLU A 52 -3.44 14.30 6.69
C GLU A 52 -3.69 14.33 8.20
N GLU A 53 -4.94 14.61 8.61
CA GLU A 53 -5.34 14.62 10.01
C GLU A 53 -5.16 13.24 10.65
N SER A 54 -5.57 12.17 9.96
CA SER A 54 -5.43 10.80 10.47
C SER A 54 -3.97 10.37 10.56
N LEU A 55 -3.13 10.78 9.62
CA LEU A 55 -1.69 10.49 9.64
C LEU A 55 -0.91 11.27 10.69
N SER A 56 -1.48 12.35 11.23
CA SER A 56 -0.93 13.07 12.39
C SER A 56 -1.08 12.26 13.70
N ASN A 57 -1.99 11.28 13.74
CA ASN A 57 -2.12 10.30 14.82
C ASN A 57 -2.33 8.87 14.25
N PRO A 58 -1.27 8.25 13.69
CA PRO A 58 -1.39 7.07 12.85
C PRO A 58 -1.84 5.80 13.59
N GLY A 59 -1.87 5.80 14.93
CA GLY A 59 -2.39 4.68 15.74
C GLY A 59 -3.90 4.45 15.63
N GLY A 60 -4.62 5.29 14.87
CA GLY A 60 -6.04 5.13 14.59
C GLY A 60 -6.38 4.33 13.33
N LEU A 61 -5.41 4.06 12.46
CA LEU A 61 -5.67 3.37 11.19
C LEU A 61 -5.86 1.86 11.39
N THR A 62 -6.86 1.30 10.73
CA THR A 62 -7.17 -0.12 10.79
C THR A 62 -6.63 -0.84 9.57
N ILE A 63 -5.77 -1.84 9.77
CA ILE A 63 -5.24 -2.67 8.68
C ILE A 63 -6.35 -3.61 8.18
N GLU A 64 -6.65 -3.59 6.88
CA GLU A 64 -7.59 -4.52 6.22
C GLU A 64 -6.87 -5.71 5.62
N ILE A 65 -5.85 -5.44 4.79
CA ILE A 65 -5.01 -6.48 4.18
C ILE A 65 -3.58 -6.21 4.65
N PRO A 66 -3.01 -7.10 5.49
CA PRO A 66 -1.70 -6.87 6.08
C PRO A 66 -0.59 -6.89 5.03
N HIS A 67 -0.70 -7.74 4.01
CA HIS A 67 0.33 -7.85 2.98
C HIS A 67 -0.24 -8.25 1.62
N ILE A 68 0.24 -7.54 0.59
CA ILE A 68 0.09 -7.87 -0.83
C ILE A 68 1.43 -7.58 -1.51
N ALA A 69 1.93 -8.50 -2.32
CA ALA A 69 3.08 -8.26 -3.21
C ALA A 69 2.57 -7.83 -4.59
N LEU A 70 2.98 -6.66 -5.06
CA LEU A 70 2.53 -6.07 -6.32
C LEU A 70 3.69 -5.80 -7.27
N THR A 71 3.47 -6.07 -8.56
CA THR A 71 4.41 -5.64 -9.61
C THR A 71 4.12 -4.23 -10.10
N ASN A 72 4.98 -3.72 -10.99
CA ASN A 72 4.79 -2.38 -11.56
C ASN A 72 3.45 -2.26 -12.32
N ARG A 73 3.05 -3.34 -12.99
CA ARG A 73 1.81 -3.41 -13.79
C ARG A 73 0.54 -3.25 -12.94
N ALA A 74 0.56 -3.70 -11.68
CA ALA A 74 -0.56 -3.53 -10.77
C ALA A 74 -0.85 -2.05 -10.47
N PHE A 75 0.19 -1.22 -10.48
CA PHE A 75 0.09 0.23 -10.28
C PHE A 75 -0.31 0.98 -11.56
N GLU A 76 0.16 0.56 -12.73
CA GLU A 76 -0.21 1.22 -14.00
C GLU A 76 -1.73 1.19 -14.27
N SER A 77 -2.42 0.19 -13.73
CA SER A 77 -3.87 0.02 -13.84
C SER A 77 -4.68 0.73 -12.73
N THR A 78 -4.01 1.31 -11.73
CA THR A 78 -4.64 2.04 -10.62
C THR A 78 -4.04 3.44 -10.52
N GLN A 79 -4.84 4.49 -10.72
CA GLN A 79 -4.34 5.85 -10.54
C GLN A 79 -4.01 6.12 -9.06
N LEU A 80 -2.74 5.92 -8.71
CA LEU A 80 -2.19 6.16 -7.39
C LEU A 80 -1.41 7.46 -7.36
N SER A 81 -1.41 8.09 -6.19
CA SER A 81 -0.55 9.23 -5.91
C SER A 81 0.18 9.02 -4.60
N LYS A 82 1.46 9.39 -4.56
CA LYS A 82 2.24 9.43 -3.33
C LYS A 82 1.74 10.58 -2.48
N PHE A 83 1.27 10.28 -1.28
CA PHE A 83 0.76 11.27 -0.35
C PHE A 83 1.86 11.80 0.57
N GLY A 84 2.69 10.91 1.12
CA GLY A 84 3.77 11.29 2.02
C GLY A 84 4.68 10.12 2.36
N ASN A 85 5.76 10.38 3.08
CA ASN A 85 6.65 9.34 3.60
C ASN A 85 6.83 9.53 5.11
N LEU A 86 6.52 8.48 5.87
CA LEU A 86 6.75 8.42 7.32
C LEU A 86 7.44 7.11 7.66
N PRO A 87 8.21 7.01 8.75
CA PRO A 87 8.74 5.74 9.24
C PRO A 87 7.63 4.71 9.49
N LEU A 88 7.95 3.43 9.30
CA LEU A 88 7.01 2.35 9.61
C LEU A 88 6.74 2.29 11.11
N ASN A 89 5.48 2.04 11.50
CA ASN A 89 5.12 1.83 12.90
C ASN A 89 5.36 0.36 13.33
N ASN A 90 5.15 0.07 14.62
CA ASN A 90 5.41 -1.27 15.16
C ASN A 90 4.53 -2.37 14.54
N ASP A 91 3.28 -2.06 14.20
CA ASP A 91 2.37 -3.04 13.59
C ASP A 91 2.80 -3.35 12.14
N GLU A 92 3.21 -2.33 11.40
CA GLU A 92 3.76 -2.46 10.03
C GLU A 92 5.09 -3.22 10.01
N ILE A 93 5.95 -2.98 11.01
CA ILE A 93 7.21 -3.72 11.18
C ILE A 93 6.91 -5.19 11.50
N ALA A 94 5.94 -5.48 12.37
CA ALA A 94 5.56 -6.85 12.69
C ALA A 94 5.07 -7.61 11.45
N VAL A 95 4.32 -6.95 10.56
CA VAL A 95 3.94 -7.52 9.26
C VAL A 95 5.17 -7.81 8.39
N LEU A 96 6.12 -6.87 8.30
CA LEU A 96 7.36 -7.09 7.54
C LEU A 96 8.16 -8.28 8.05
N GLU A 97 8.26 -8.44 9.36
CA GLU A 97 8.93 -9.59 9.97
C GLU A 97 8.23 -10.90 9.64
N GLN A 98 6.90 -10.92 9.58
CA GLN A 98 6.13 -12.11 9.16
C GLN A 98 6.40 -12.47 7.69
N ILE A 99 6.46 -11.47 6.81
CA ILE A 99 6.79 -11.67 5.38
C ILE A 99 8.19 -12.25 5.25
N GLY A 100 9.18 -11.68 5.94
CA GLY A 100 10.58 -12.14 5.87
C GLY A 100 10.80 -13.57 6.38
N ASN A 101 9.86 -14.12 7.14
CA ASN A 101 9.87 -15.50 7.64
C ASN A 101 9.00 -16.46 6.82
N SER A 102 8.30 -15.96 5.79
CA SER A 102 7.39 -16.74 4.94
C SER A 102 7.98 -16.89 3.55
N ASP A 103 8.22 -18.12 3.09
CA ASP A 103 8.85 -18.39 1.78
C ASP A 103 7.86 -18.34 0.59
N GLU A 104 6.56 -18.17 0.83
CA GLU A 104 5.54 -18.20 -0.25
C GLU A 104 4.49 -17.10 -0.08
N PHE A 105 4.48 -16.14 -1.00
CA PHE A 105 3.37 -15.20 -1.22
C PHE A 105 3.12 -15.03 -2.73
N GLU A 106 1.85 -14.85 -3.10
CA GLU A 106 1.46 -14.61 -4.49
C GLU A 106 1.86 -13.19 -4.90
N ILE A 107 2.70 -13.06 -5.94
CA ILE A 107 2.99 -11.77 -6.57
C ILE A 107 1.88 -11.46 -7.57
N LEU A 108 1.24 -10.29 -7.41
CA LEU A 108 0.08 -9.89 -8.20
C LEU A 108 0.45 -8.80 -9.21
N ASP A 109 0.00 -8.97 -10.45
CA ASP A 109 0.18 -8.00 -11.55
C ASP A 109 -1.13 -7.30 -11.94
N ARG A 110 -2.22 -7.59 -11.22
CA ARG A 110 -3.57 -7.07 -11.45
C ARG A 110 -3.84 -5.82 -10.61
N SER A 111 -4.78 -4.99 -11.06
CA SER A 111 -5.07 -3.71 -10.40
C SER A 111 -5.47 -3.88 -8.94
N ILE A 112 -5.06 -2.93 -8.10
CA ILE A 112 -5.45 -2.92 -6.69
C ILE A 112 -6.96 -2.94 -6.56
N ARG A 113 -7.70 -2.18 -7.38
CA ARG A 113 -9.17 -2.22 -7.41
C ARG A 113 -9.74 -3.64 -7.55
N LEU A 114 -9.19 -4.44 -8.47
CA LEU A 114 -9.60 -5.84 -8.66
C LEU A 114 -9.28 -6.70 -7.43
N ILE A 115 -8.12 -6.48 -6.81
CA ILE A 115 -7.71 -7.19 -5.59
C ILE A 115 -8.66 -6.87 -4.43
N LEU A 116 -9.09 -5.62 -4.34
CA LEU A 116 -10.01 -5.14 -3.29
C LEU A 116 -11.49 -5.45 -3.58
N GLY A 117 -11.82 -5.96 -4.76
CA GLY A 117 -13.20 -6.14 -5.20
C GLY A 117 -13.98 -4.83 -5.37
N ILE A 118 -13.27 -3.70 -5.48
CA ILE A 118 -13.84 -2.36 -5.66
C ILE A 118 -13.94 -2.09 -7.16
N ARG A 119 -15.12 -1.65 -7.62
CA ARG A 119 -15.36 -1.33 -9.03
C ARG A 119 -14.98 0.12 -9.34
#